data_AF-A0A955YSB0-F1
#
_entry.id   AF-A0A955YSB0-F1
#
_cell.length_a   1.000
_cell.length_b   1.000
_cell.length_c   1.000
_cell.angle_alpha   90.00
_cell.angle_beta   90.00
_cell.angle_gamma   90.00
#
_symmetry.space_group_name_H-M   'P 1'
#
loop_
_entity.id
_entity.type
_entity.pdbx_description
1 polymer ?
#
loop_
_entity_poly.entity_id
_entity_poly.type
_entity_poly.pdbx_seq_one_letter_code
_entity_poly.pdbx_strand_id
1 'polypeptide(L)'
;MPKNLLLQTLDTLFVLGAAELQPDVELLSRRIRVSVSDVAEALLHLETRGLVDAGKVRLTMRGLAAATALHALDRREHLPRAA
;
A
#
# COMPACT_ATOMS: atom_id res chain seq x y z
N MET A 1 7.79 2.91 13.77
CA MET A 1 6.87 2.10 12.95
C MET A 1 7.61 0.99 12.19
N PRO A 2 7.11 -0.27 12.14
CA PRO A 2 7.77 -1.36 11.41
C PRO A 2 7.72 -1.14 9.89
N LYS A 3 8.84 -1.39 9.19
CA LYS A 3 8.94 -1.29 7.72
C LYS A 3 7.89 -2.12 6.99
N ASN A 4 7.48 -3.24 7.60
CA ASN A 4 6.44 -4.14 7.06
C ASN A 4 5.09 -3.43 6.89
N LEU A 5 4.69 -2.60 7.86
CA LEU A 5 3.40 -1.92 7.82
C LEU A 5 3.29 -0.92 6.66
N LEU A 6 4.36 -0.15 6.39
CA LEU A 6 4.36 0.80 5.26
C LEU A 6 4.16 0.11 3.92
N LEU A 7 4.83 -1.03 3.73
CA LEU A 7 4.71 -1.81 2.49
C LEU A 7 3.32 -2.43 2.38
N GLN A 8 2.79 -2.99 3.47
CA GLN A 8 1.43 -3.54 3.50
C GLN A 8 0.36 -2.48 3.24
N THR A 9 0.51 -1.25 3.76
CA THR A 9 -0.40 -0.14 3.47
C THR A 9 -0.34 0.26 2.00
N LEU A 10 0.86 0.40 1.43
CA LEU A 10 1.06 0.74 0.01
C LEU A 10 0.45 -0.34 -0.91
N ASP A 11 0.72 -1.61 -0.61
CA ASP A 11 0.21 -2.77 -1.32
C ASP A 11 -1.32 -2.87 -1.26
N THR A 12 -1.89 -2.72 -0.06
CA THR A 12 -3.34 -2.79 0.12
C THR A 12 -4.05 -1.67 -0.64
N LEU A 13 -3.51 -0.45 -0.62
CA LEU A 13 -4.05 0.67 -1.39
C LEU A 13 -4.00 0.41 -2.90
N PHE A 14 -2.95 -0.24 -3.39
CA PHE A 14 -2.83 -0.61 -4.79
C PHE A 14 -3.89 -1.63 -5.19
N VAL A 15 -4.07 -2.69 -4.41
CA VAL A 15 -5.08 -3.73 -4.66
C VAL A 15 -6.50 -3.16 -4.61
N LEU A 16 -6.79 -2.30 -3.62
CA LEU A 16 -8.09 -1.65 -3.50
C LEU A 16 -8.39 -0.71 -4.67
N GLY A 17 -7.40 0.09 -5.09
CA GLY A 17 -7.52 0.97 -6.25
C GLY A 17 -7.74 0.21 -7.55
N ALA A 18 -7.06 -0.92 -7.74
CA ALA A 18 -7.27 -1.80 -8.91
C ALA A 18 -8.65 -2.46 -8.93
N ALA A 19 -9.27 -2.64 -7.77
CA ALA A 19 -10.64 -3.15 -7.63
C ALA A 19 -11.70 -2.03 -7.67
N GLU A 20 -11.31 -0.79 -7.96
CA GLU A 20 -12.19 0.40 -7.96
C GLU A 20 -12.93 0.62 -6.63
N LEU A 21 -12.38 0.11 -5.54
CA LEU A 21 -12.91 0.32 -4.20
C LEU A 21 -12.41 1.64 -3.64
N GLN A 22 -13.27 2.35 -2.92
CA GLN A 22 -12.86 3.53 -2.17
C GLN A 22 -12.26 3.09 -0.82
N PRO A 23 -10.94 3.22 -0.62
CA PRO A 23 -10.31 2.90 0.65
C PRO A 23 -10.62 3.95 1.72
N ASP A 24 -10.80 3.47 2.95
CA ASP A 24 -10.79 4.27 4.17
C ASP A 24 -9.85 3.62 5.21
N VAL A 25 -9.59 4.31 6.32
CA VAL A 25 -8.61 3.87 7.32
C VAL A 25 -9.12 2.60 8.03
N GLU A 26 -10.43 2.48 8.24
CA GLU A 26 -11.09 1.33 8.86
C GLU A 26 -10.96 0.07 8.00
N LEU A 27 -11.14 0.18 6.68
CA LEU A 27 -11.00 -0.91 5.74
C LEU A 27 -9.56 -1.40 5.67
N LEU A 28 -8.60 -0.48 5.63
CA LEU A 28 -7.17 -0.79 5.67
C LEU A 28 -6.79 -1.49 6.98
N SER A 29 -7.27 -0.98 8.12
CA SER A 29 -7.05 -1.58 9.44
C SER A 29 -7.55 -3.02 9.49
N ARG A 30 -8.76 -3.30 8.98
CA ARG A 30 -9.31 -4.67 8.93
C ARG A 30 -8.52 -5.59 8.00
N ARG A 31 -8.10 -5.10 6.83
CA ARG A 31 -7.34 -5.88 5.84
C ARG A 31 -5.94 -6.23 6.34
N ILE A 32 -5.25 -5.27 6.94
CA ILE A 32 -3.87 -5.42 7.43
C ILE A 32 -3.83 -6.05 8.84
N ARG A 33 -4.96 -6.02 9.56
CA ARG A 33 -5.12 -6.52 10.95
C ARG A 33 -4.27 -5.78 11.96
N VAL A 34 -4.27 -4.45 11.86
CA VAL A 34 -3.59 -3.52 12.78
C VAL A 34 -4.57 -2.45 13.26
N SER A 35 -4.19 -1.65 14.25
CA SER A 35 -5.08 -0.60 14.74
C SER A 35 -5.29 0.50 13.69
N VAL A 36 -6.43 1.20 13.76
CA VAL A 36 -6.73 2.38 12.93
C VAL A 36 -5.64 3.44 13.09
N SER A 37 -5.14 3.63 14.32
CA SER A 37 -4.05 4.56 14.62
C SER A 37 -2.75 4.21 13.91
N ASP A 38 -2.37 2.93 13.87
CA ASP A 38 -1.17 2.47 13.18
C ASP A 38 -1.28 2.71 11.66
N VAL A 39 -2.47 2.48 11.08
CA VAL A 39 -2.72 2.79 9.65
C VAL A 39 -2.64 4.29 9.41
N ALA A 40 -3.22 5.12 10.28
CA ALA A 40 -3.16 6.56 10.14
C ALA A 40 -1.71 7.07 10.20
N GLU A 41 -0.90 6.58 11.14
CA GLU A 41 0.54 6.89 11.20
C GLU A 41 1.26 6.45 9.92
N ALA A 42 0.93 5.26 9.40
CA ALA A 42 1.51 4.76 8.16
C ALA A 42 1.16 5.61 6.94
N LEU A 43 -0.10 6.05 6.81
CA LEU A 43 -0.55 6.93 5.74
C LEU A 43 0.16 8.28 5.79
N LEU A 44 0.27 8.89 6.96
CA LEU A 44 1.00 10.15 7.16
C LEU A 44 2.48 9.99 6.80
N HIS A 45 3.10 8.89 7.22
CA HIS A 45 4.49 8.62 6.88
C HIS A 45 4.71 8.42 5.38
N LEU A 46 3.80 7.74 4.68
CA LEU A 46 3.84 7.59 3.22
C LEU A 46 3.56 8.91 2.49
N GLU A 47 2.72 9.78 3.05
CA GLU A 47 2.43 11.12 2.53
C GLU A 47 3.66 12.03 2.60
N THR A 48 4.44 12.01 3.69
CA THR A 48 5.71 12.77 3.78
C THR A 48 6.71 12.38 2.69
N ARG A 49 6.57 11.19 2.11
CA ARG A 49 7.38 10.65 1.01
C ARG A 49 6.74 10.89 -0.37
N GLY A 50 5.57 11.51 -0.41
CA GLY A 50 4.81 11.79 -1.62
C GLY A 50 4.21 10.56 -2.29
N LEU A 51 4.04 9.45 -1.56
CA LEU A 51 3.50 8.19 -2.10
C LEU A 51 1.98 8.09 -1.93
N VAL A 52 1.43 8.73 -0.90
CA VAL A 52 0.00 8.68 -0.57
C VAL A 52 -0.51 10.09 -0.33
N ASP A 53 -1.77 10.32 -0.67
CA ASP A 53 -2.60 11.46 -0.22
C ASP A 53 -3.41 10.94 0.98
N ALA A 54 -2.97 11.25 2.20
CA ALA A 54 -3.50 10.64 3.42
C ALA A 54 -4.93 11.12 3.70
N GLY A 55 -5.24 12.38 3.37
CA GLY A 55 -6.58 12.95 3.50
C GLY A 55 -7.62 12.28 2.59
N LYS A 56 -7.18 11.65 1.49
CA LYS A 56 -8.05 10.89 0.58
C LYS A 56 -7.78 9.38 0.60
N VAL A 57 -6.89 8.92 1.49
CA VAL A 57 -6.50 7.51 1.67
C VAL A 57 -6.16 6.84 0.33
N ARG A 58 -5.39 7.50 -0.54
CA ARG A 58 -5.13 7.00 -1.90
C ARG A 58 -3.69 7.16 -2.34
N LEU A 59 -3.26 6.35 -3.30
CA LEU A 59 -1.94 6.51 -3.90
C LEU A 59 -1.87 7.80 -4.73
N THR A 60 -0.73 8.48 -4.66
CA THR A 60 -0.34 9.46 -5.68
C THR A 60 0.15 8.72 -6.93
N MET A 61 0.41 9.44 -8.02
CA MET A 61 1.06 8.83 -9.19
C MET A 61 2.42 8.21 -8.86
N ARG A 62 3.19 8.82 -7.95
CA ARG A 62 4.47 8.28 -7.48
C ARG A 62 4.26 7.01 -6.64
N GLY A 63 3.26 7.01 -5.76
CA GLY A 63 2.88 5.82 -5.00
C GLY A 63 2.43 4.67 -5.88
N LEU A 64 1.64 4.96 -6.90
CA LEU A 64 1.18 3.97 -7.87
C LEU A 64 2.34 3.35 -8.65
N ALA A 65 3.28 4.16 -9.12
CA ALA A 65 4.49 3.66 -9.78
C ALA A 65 5.31 2.77 -8.85
N ALA A 66 5.49 3.17 -7.59
CA ALA A 66 6.22 2.39 -6.59
C ALA A 66 5.53 1.06 -6.26
N ALA A 67 4.21 1.08 -6.06
CA ALA A 67 3.42 -0.13 -5.77
C ALA A 67 3.41 -1.11 -6.95
N THR A 68 3.28 -0.59 -8.17
CA THR A 68 3.39 -1.40 -9.41
C THR A 68 4.77 -2.06 -9.50
N ALA A 69 5.84 -1.35 -9.18
CA ALA A 69 7.19 -1.90 -9.20
C ALA A 69 7.37 -3.00 -8.13
N LEU A 70 6.83 -2.80 -6.93
CA LEU A 70 6.82 -3.80 -5.85
C LEU A 70 6.12 -5.10 -6.32
N HIS A 71 4.93 -4.98 -6.89
CA HIS A 71 4.17 -6.12 -7.43
C HIS A 71 4.89 -6.84 -8.57
N ALA A 72 5.58 -6.10 -9.43
CA ALA A 72 6.34 -6.68 -10.52
C ALA A 72 7.55 -7.49 -10.01
N LEU A 73 8.17 -7.07 -8.91
CA LEU A 73 9.27 -7.79 -8.26
C LEU A 73 8.76 -9.07 -7.59
N ASP A 74 7.70 -9.00 -6.79
CA ASP A 74 7.11 -10.17 -6.14
C ASP A 74 6.68 -11.24 -7.16
N ARG A 75 6.09 -10.82 -8.30
CA ARG A 75 5.70 -11.75 -9.37
C ARG A 75 6.90 -12.45 -10.00
N ARG A 76 8.05 -11.77 -10.14
CA ARG A 76 9.27 -12.35 -10.71
C ARG A 76 9.91 -13.39 -9.81
N GLU A 77 9.80 -13.23 -8.49
CA GLU A 77 10.30 -14.21 -7.52
C GLU A 77 9.50 -15.53 -7.54
N HIS A 78 8.23 -15.47 -7.96
CA HIS A 78 7.33 -16.63 -8.00
C HIS A 78 7.20 -17.29 -9.38
N LEU A 79 7.89 -16.78 -10.41
CA LEU A 79 7.99 -17.49 -11.69
C LEU A 79 9.00 -18.63 -11.57
N PRO A 80 8.69 -19.87 -12.02
CA PRO A 80 9.68 -20.92 -12.09
C PRO A 80 10.83 -20.43 -12.97
N ARG A 81 12.06 -20.54 -12.48
CA ARG A 81 13.24 -20.31 -13.31
C ARG A 81 13.14 -21.27 -14.48
N ALA A 82 12.96 -20.73 -15.68
CA ALA A 82 13.05 -21.52 -16.90
C ALA A 82 14.43 -22.21 -16.89
N ALA A 83 14.40 -23.54 -16.78
CA ALA A 83 15.56 -24.42 -16.88
C ALA A 83 15.92 -24.64 -18.36
#